data_AF-A0A534UGD3-F1
#
_entry.id   AF-A0A534UGD3-F1
#
_cell.length_a   1.000
_cell.length_b   1.000
_cell.length_c   1.000
_cell.angle_alpha   90.00
_cell.angle_beta   90.00
_cell.angle_gamma   90.00
#
_symmetry.space_group_name_H-M   'P 1'
#
loop_
_entity.id
_entity.type
_entity.pdbx_description
1 polymer ?
#
loop_
_entity_poly.entity_id
_entity_poly.type
_entity_poly.pdbx_seq_one_letter_code
_entity_poly.pdbx_strand_id
1 'polypeptide(L)'
;MHIVDCDAHVIEGRELIAELLERFPDKIRFSAPGEDGALIIEGRPYPQSRGPGAGCPPDQGLCIDRGANPFTPEGVLADADREGIATMVFFPNVALALPSIEDPRFAAEFARLYDRWLAGYCRPHGGRFRGVAVVPIEDVATSIEIMREAKALDLVA
;
A
#
# COMPACT_ATOMS: atom_id res chain seq x y z
N MET A 1 9.95 -22.50 -15.51
CA MET A 1 8.54 -22.16 -15.19
C MET A 1 8.49 -20.66 -14.94
N HIS A 2 7.49 -19.95 -15.44
CA HIS A 2 7.34 -18.51 -15.20
C HIS A 2 6.18 -18.33 -14.21
N ILE A 3 6.50 -18.19 -12.92
CA ILE A 3 5.50 -18.00 -11.86
C ILE A 3 5.22 -16.51 -11.75
N VAL A 4 3.93 -16.15 -11.75
CA VAL A 4 3.47 -14.79 -11.47
C VAL A 4 2.70 -14.84 -10.16
N ASP A 5 3.13 -14.02 -9.21
CA ASP A 5 2.36 -13.71 -8.01
C ASP A 5 1.41 -12.55 -8.34
N CYS A 6 0.11 -12.85 -8.37
CA CYS A 6 -0.93 -11.89 -8.72
C CYS A 6 -1.54 -11.20 -7.50
N ASP A 7 -1.02 -11.44 -6.29
CA ASP A 7 -1.58 -10.89 -5.04
C ASP A 7 -0.47 -10.62 -4.02
N ALA A 8 0.59 -9.95 -4.46
CA ALA A 8 1.63 -9.47 -3.57
C ALA A 8 1.15 -8.20 -2.86
N HIS A 9 1.68 -7.95 -1.66
CA HIS A 9 1.40 -6.74 -0.91
C HIS A 9 2.68 -5.98 -0.58
N VAL A 10 2.63 -4.65 -0.68
CA VAL A 10 3.69 -3.78 -0.17
C VAL A 10 3.42 -3.39 1.28
N ILE A 11 4.47 -3.34 2.10
CA ILE A 11 4.42 -2.61 3.36
C ILE A 11 4.75 -1.15 3.02
N GLU A 12 3.79 -0.24 3.19
CA GLU A 12 4.01 1.16 2.86
C GLU A 12 5.20 1.76 3.64
N GLY A 13 6.06 2.48 2.90
CA GLY A 13 7.27 3.08 3.43
C GLY A 13 7.00 4.19 4.44
N ARG A 14 7.95 4.41 5.34
CA ARG A 14 7.88 5.47 6.37
C ARG A 14 7.76 6.86 5.76
N GLU A 15 8.35 7.06 4.59
CA GLU A 15 8.31 8.27 3.79
C GLU A 15 6.88 8.64 3.36
N LEU A 16 6.09 7.67 2.88
CA LEU A 16 4.70 7.90 2.50
C LEU A 16 3.87 8.29 3.74
N ILE A 17 4.02 7.54 4.83
CA ILE A 17 3.26 7.80 6.06
C ILE A 17 3.66 9.15 6.67
N ALA A 18 4.94 9.49 6.68
CA ALA A 18 5.41 10.79 7.17
C ALA A 18 4.83 11.96 6.37
N GLU A 19 4.82 11.87 5.04
CA GLU A 19 4.25 12.92 4.18
C GLU A 19 2.73 13.06 4.39
N LEU A 20 2.01 11.95 4.57
CA LEU A 20 0.57 11.99 4.91
C LEU A 20 0.30 12.67 6.25
N LEU A 21 1.09 12.34 7.29
CA LEU A 21 0.99 12.95 8.61
C LEU A 21 1.30 14.45 8.60
N GLU A 22 2.29 14.87 7.81
CA GLU A 22 2.66 16.28 7.66
C GLU A 22 1.58 17.08 6.94
N ARG A 23 1.03 16.53 5.85
CA ARG A 23 0.06 17.24 5.00
C ARG A 23 -1.36 17.21 5.55
N PHE A 24 -1.72 16.19 6.32
CA PHE A 24 -3.07 15.97 6.84
C PHE A 24 -3.08 15.58 8.33
N PRO A 25 -2.48 16.38 9.22
CA PRO A 25 -2.33 16.04 10.64
C PRO A 25 -3.65 15.92 11.40
N ASP A 26 -4.74 16.48 10.85
CA ASP A 26 -6.10 16.37 11.37
C ASP A 26 -6.86 15.13 10.87
N LYS A 27 -6.34 14.46 9.82
CA LYS A 27 -6.99 13.29 9.18
C LYS A 27 -6.31 11.97 9.50
N ILE A 28 -5.01 11.97 9.73
CA ILE A 28 -4.25 10.75 9.99
C ILE A 28 -3.31 10.94 11.18
N ARG A 29 -3.22 9.91 12.01
CA ARG A 29 -2.26 9.81 13.12
C ARG A 29 -1.87 8.37 13.38
N PHE A 30 -0.78 8.14 14.09
CA PHE A 30 -0.52 6.83 14.68
C PHE A 30 -1.54 6.51 15.78
N SER A 31 -1.84 5.23 15.94
CA SER A 31 -2.61 4.71 17.07
C SER A 31 -1.86 4.92 18.38
N ALA A 32 -2.58 5.28 19.44
CA ALA A 32 -2.07 5.34 20.81
C ALA A 32 -2.02 3.93 21.44
N PRO A 33 -1.25 3.72 22.53
CA PRO A 33 -1.23 2.44 23.22
C PRO A 33 -2.64 1.99 23.63
N GLY A 34 -3.03 0.78 23.20
CA GLY A 34 -4.35 0.20 23.47
C GLY A 34 -5.43 0.49 22.42
N GLU A 35 -5.17 1.37 21.46
CA GLU A 35 -6.02 1.51 20.27
C GLU A 35 -5.74 0.38 19.26
N ASP A 36 -6.74 0.07 18.44
CA ASP A 36 -6.62 -0.92 17.36
C ASP A 36 -5.93 -0.32 16.13
N GLY A 37 -5.30 -1.19 15.32
CA GLY A 37 -4.60 -0.80 14.11
C GLY A 37 -3.29 -0.04 14.37
N ALA A 38 -2.56 0.22 13.28
CA ALA A 38 -1.33 1.00 13.33
C ALA A 38 -1.59 2.50 13.18
N LEU A 39 -2.65 2.86 12.43
CA LEU A 39 -3.01 4.21 12.09
C LEU A 39 -4.48 4.45 12.44
N ILE A 40 -4.79 5.69 12.83
CA ILE A 40 -6.15 6.20 12.89
C ILE A 40 -6.33 7.15 11.70
N ILE A 41 -7.24 6.83 10.80
CA ILE A 41 -7.58 7.62 9.61
C ILE A 41 -9.03 8.06 9.76
N GLU A 42 -9.26 9.37 9.85
CA GLU A 42 -10.57 9.98 10.10
C GLU A 42 -11.31 9.36 11.29
N GLY A 43 -10.59 9.15 12.39
CA GLY A 43 -11.14 8.58 13.62
C GLY A 43 -11.38 7.06 13.59
N ARG A 44 -11.04 6.37 12.50
CA ARG A 44 -11.21 4.92 12.36
C ARG A 44 -9.85 4.19 12.36
N PRO A 45 -9.74 3.01 12.99
CA PRO A 45 -8.49 2.26 13.03
C PRO A 45 -8.21 1.51 11.72
N TYR A 46 -6.96 1.53 11.28
CA TYR A 46 -6.46 0.80 10.11
C TYR A 46 -5.10 0.12 10.34
N PRO A 47 -4.93 -1.13 9.87
CA PRO A 47 -6.03 -2.06 9.58
C PRO A 47 -6.79 -2.42 10.87
N GLN A 48 -8.01 -2.93 10.75
CA GLN A 48 -8.74 -3.49 11.90
C GLN A 48 -8.15 -4.87 12.25
N SER A 49 -7.74 -5.09 13.50
CA SER A 49 -7.15 -6.38 13.91
C SER A 49 -8.19 -7.45 14.23
N ARG A 50 -9.48 -7.10 14.21
CA ARG A 50 -10.60 -7.96 14.58
C ARG A 50 -11.81 -7.71 13.67
N GLY A 51 -12.67 -8.72 13.56
CA GLY A 51 -13.90 -8.64 12.77
C GLY A 51 -13.74 -9.15 11.33
N PRO A 52 -14.81 -9.07 10.51
CA PRO A 52 -14.76 -9.46 9.11
C PRO A 52 -13.69 -8.67 8.35
N GLY A 53 -12.84 -9.36 7.58
CA GLY A 53 -11.75 -8.72 6.84
C GLY A 53 -10.49 -8.42 7.65
N ALA A 54 -10.44 -8.80 8.94
CA ALA A 54 -9.20 -8.74 9.71
C ALA A 54 -8.14 -9.65 9.09
N GLY A 55 -6.97 -9.08 8.80
CA GLY A 55 -5.81 -9.81 8.27
C GLY A 55 -5.12 -10.68 9.30
N CYS A 56 -4.05 -11.35 8.87
CA CYS A 56 -3.15 -12.07 9.77
C CYS A 56 -2.41 -11.07 10.67
N PRO A 57 -2.28 -11.32 11.99
CA PRO A 57 -1.43 -10.51 12.86
C PRO A 57 -0.01 -10.37 12.29
N PRO A 58 0.62 -9.18 12.35
CA PRO A 58 1.93 -8.95 11.73
C PRO A 58 3.03 -9.90 12.21
N ASP A 59 3.00 -10.31 13.48
CA ASP A 59 3.95 -11.25 14.08
C ASP A 59 3.81 -12.68 13.54
N GLN A 60 2.68 -13.01 12.91
CA GLN A 60 2.41 -14.32 12.31
C GLN A 60 2.53 -14.32 10.78
N GLY A 61 2.36 -13.16 10.14
CA GLY A 61 2.28 -13.05 8.67
C GLY A 61 3.60 -12.77 7.94
N LEU A 62 4.63 -12.28 8.64
CA LEU A 62 5.82 -11.71 7.97
C LEU A 62 6.97 -12.70 7.74
N CYS A 63 6.94 -13.91 8.31
CA CYS A 63 7.99 -14.93 8.18
C CYS A 63 9.43 -14.42 8.43
N ILE A 64 9.60 -13.37 9.25
CA ILE A 64 10.91 -12.77 9.58
C ILE A 64 11.82 -13.78 10.29
N ASP A 65 11.24 -14.62 11.14
CA ASP A 65 11.91 -15.73 11.82
C ASP A 65 12.51 -16.77 10.85
N ARG A 66 12.01 -16.81 9.62
CA ARG A 66 12.47 -17.68 8.52
C ARG A 66 13.41 -16.95 7.55
N GLY A 67 13.80 -15.71 7.84
CA GLY A 67 14.76 -14.93 7.06
C GLY A 67 14.17 -14.09 5.92
N ALA A 68 12.85 -13.91 5.88
CA ALA A 68 12.22 -12.98 4.93
C ALA A 68 12.55 -11.52 5.28
N ASN A 69 12.62 -10.65 4.26
CA ASN A 69 12.79 -9.21 4.44
C ASN A 69 11.76 -8.43 3.60
N PRO A 70 10.52 -8.27 4.07
CA PRO A 70 9.45 -7.62 3.33
C PRO A 70 9.49 -6.09 3.41
N PHE A 71 10.46 -5.50 4.12
CA PHE A 71 10.49 -4.06 4.43
C PHE A 71 11.17 -3.21 3.34
N THR A 72 11.89 -3.84 2.40
CA THR A 72 12.54 -3.13 1.30
C THR A 72 12.27 -3.83 -0.04
N PRO A 73 12.26 -3.08 -1.16
CA PRO A 73 12.11 -3.69 -2.48
C PRO A 73 13.17 -4.77 -2.78
N GLU A 74 14.41 -4.56 -2.34
CA GLU A 74 15.51 -5.51 -2.54
C GLU A 74 15.33 -6.79 -1.73
N GLY A 75 14.79 -6.69 -0.52
CA GLY A 75 14.47 -7.84 0.31
C GLY A 75 13.36 -8.70 -0.31
N VAL A 76 12.28 -8.05 -0.75
CA VAL A 76 11.18 -8.70 -1.46
C VAL A 76 11.66 -9.36 -2.76
N LEU A 77 12.55 -8.70 -3.51
CA LEU A 77 13.12 -9.26 -4.74
C LEU A 77 13.97 -10.52 -4.44
N ALA A 78 14.78 -10.48 -3.39
CA ALA A 78 15.60 -11.62 -2.98
C ALA A 78 14.75 -12.80 -2.51
N ASP A 79 13.65 -12.54 -1.80
CA ASP A 79 12.67 -13.56 -1.41
C ASP A 79 11.97 -14.15 -2.65
N ALA A 80 11.56 -13.32 -3.61
CA ALA A 80 11.00 -13.77 -4.89
C ALA A 80 11.98 -14.64 -5.70
N ASP A 81 13.27 -14.29 -5.71
CA ASP A 81 14.32 -15.08 -6.35
C ASP A 81 14.51 -16.45 -5.71
N ARG A 82 14.47 -16.52 -4.37
CA ARG A 82 14.55 -17.77 -3.62
C ARG A 82 13.37 -18.69 -3.90
N GLU A 83 12.18 -18.12 -4.12
CA GLU A 83 10.94 -18.85 -4.35
C GLU A 83 10.64 -19.11 -5.85
N GLY A 84 11.45 -18.56 -6.75
CA GLY A 84 11.29 -18.73 -8.19
C GLY A 84 10.13 -17.93 -8.79
N ILE A 85 9.72 -16.84 -8.14
CA ILE A 85 8.67 -15.92 -8.57
C ILE A 85 9.26 -14.94 -9.59
N ALA A 86 8.74 -14.96 -10.82
CA ALA A 86 9.29 -14.16 -11.90
C ALA A 86 8.74 -12.72 -11.89
N THR A 87 7.45 -12.55 -11.60
CA THR A 87 6.75 -11.25 -11.57
C THR A 87 5.80 -11.19 -10.38
N MET A 88 5.67 -10.02 -9.77
CA MET A 88 4.78 -9.75 -8.63
C MET A 88 3.89 -8.55 -8.93
N VAL A 89 2.59 -8.69 -8.67
CA VAL A 89 1.59 -7.61 -8.75
C VAL A 89 1.27 -7.14 -7.35
N PHE A 90 1.61 -5.88 -7.05
CA PHE A 90 1.56 -5.30 -5.71
C PHE A 90 0.29 -4.50 -5.45
N PHE A 91 -0.43 -4.91 -4.41
CA PHE A 91 -1.54 -4.21 -3.79
C PHE A 91 -1.11 -3.49 -2.50
N PRO A 92 -1.83 -2.43 -2.09
CA PRO A 92 -1.57 -1.71 -0.84
C PRO A 92 -1.87 -2.53 0.42
N ASN A 93 -1.44 -2.00 1.57
CA ASN A 93 -1.97 -2.35 2.90
C ASN A 93 -2.72 -1.16 3.49
N VAL A 94 -2.03 -0.06 3.81
CA VAL A 94 -2.64 1.15 4.39
C VAL A 94 -3.55 1.83 3.38
N ALA A 95 -3.16 1.91 2.10
CA ALA A 95 -4.00 2.60 1.10
C ALA A 95 -5.28 1.82 0.74
N LEU A 96 -5.46 0.58 1.23
CA LEU A 96 -6.77 -0.10 1.21
C LEU A 96 -7.84 0.64 2.02
N ALA A 97 -7.44 1.60 2.88
CA ALA A 97 -8.37 2.48 3.56
C ALA A 97 -9.09 3.45 2.61
N LEU A 98 -8.57 3.73 1.41
CA LEU A 98 -9.08 4.77 0.51
C LEU A 98 -10.59 4.75 0.26
N PRO A 99 -11.23 3.60 -0.04
CA PRO A 99 -12.68 3.53 -0.24
C PRO A 99 -13.51 3.95 0.98
N SER A 100 -12.90 3.96 2.17
CA SER A 100 -13.58 4.35 3.39
C SER A 100 -13.37 5.82 3.74
N ILE A 101 -12.40 6.53 3.16
CA ILE A 101 -12.11 7.94 3.48
C ILE A 101 -13.26 8.84 3.01
N GLU A 102 -13.77 9.67 3.92
CA GLU A 102 -14.93 10.53 3.71
C GLU A 102 -14.55 11.92 3.18
N ASP A 103 -13.39 12.47 3.57
CA ASP A 103 -12.91 13.74 3.02
C ASP A 103 -12.37 13.53 1.59
N PRO A 104 -13.04 14.07 0.56
CA PRO A 104 -12.67 13.79 -0.83
C PRO A 104 -11.31 14.38 -1.21
N ARG A 105 -10.92 15.51 -0.60
CA ARG A 105 -9.62 16.14 -0.86
C ARG A 105 -8.50 15.28 -0.28
N PHE A 106 -8.69 14.77 0.94
CA PHE A 106 -7.72 13.88 1.57
C PHE A 106 -7.63 12.55 0.81
N ALA A 107 -8.75 11.95 0.41
CA ALA A 107 -8.76 10.72 -0.37
C ALA A 107 -8.00 10.87 -1.71
N ALA A 108 -8.25 11.94 -2.45
CA ALA A 108 -7.57 12.22 -3.71
C ALA A 108 -6.06 12.41 -3.54
N GLU A 109 -5.64 13.18 -2.54
CA GLU A 109 -4.22 13.44 -2.29
C GLU A 109 -3.49 12.23 -1.73
N PHE A 110 -4.14 11.42 -0.88
CA PHE A 110 -3.57 10.15 -0.44
C PHE A 110 -3.40 9.20 -1.62
N ALA A 111 -4.40 9.02 -2.49
CA ALA A 111 -4.25 8.19 -3.69
C ALA A 111 -3.06 8.61 -4.56
N ARG A 112 -2.92 9.91 -4.86
CA ARG A 112 -1.78 10.44 -5.61
C ARG A 112 -0.44 10.23 -4.93
N LEU A 113 -0.38 10.37 -3.60
CA LEU A 113 0.84 10.14 -2.82
C LEU A 113 1.26 8.67 -2.86
N TYR A 114 0.30 7.77 -2.63
CA TYR A 114 0.52 6.33 -2.71
C TYR A 114 0.97 5.91 -4.11
N ASP A 115 0.28 6.33 -5.17
CA ASP A 115 0.63 5.96 -6.54
C ASP A 115 2.03 6.43 -6.94
N ARG A 116 2.42 7.67 -6.57
CA ARG A 116 3.78 8.16 -6.80
C ARG A 116 4.83 7.33 -6.04
N TRP A 117 4.53 7.01 -4.79
CA TRP A 117 5.41 6.20 -3.96
C TRP A 117 5.56 4.77 -4.52
N LEU A 118 4.45 4.12 -4.86
CA LEU A 118 4.44 2.75 -5.40
C LEU A 118 5.16 2.68 -6.75
N ALA A 119 4.97 3.68 -7.62
CA ALA A 119 5.71 3.77 -8.87
C ALA A 119 7.22 3.87 -8.62
N GLY A 120 7.64 4.60 -7.58
CA GLY A 120 9.01 4.65 -7.10
C GLY A 120 9.52 3.29 -6.60
N TYR A 121 8.69 2.58 -5.83
CA TYR A 121 8.98 1.24 -5.32
C TYR A 121 9.18 0.21 -6.45
N CYS A 122 8.35 0.22 -7.49
CA CYS A 122 8.42 -0.77 -8.57
C CYS A 122 9.50 -0.49 -9.62
N ARG A 123 9.83 0.79 -9.87
CA ARG A 123 10.70 1.23 -10.98
C ARG A 123 12.07 0.53 -11.07
N PRO A 124 12.81 0.29 -9.97
CA PRO A 124 14.18 -0.26 -10.05
C PRO A 124 14.28 -1.71 -10.53
N HIS A 125 13.15 -2.45 -10.62
CA HIS A 125 13.17 -3.92 -10.72
C HIS A 125 12.89 -4.47 -12.12
N GLY A 126 13.17 -3.69 -13.17
CA GLY A 126 13.17 -4.17 -14.55
C GLY A 126 11.85 -4.78 -15.02
N GLY A 127 10.72 -4.31 -14.49
CA GLY A 127 9.37 -4.81 -14.81
C GLY A 127 8.93 -6.06 -14.05
N ARG A 128 9.74 -6.59 -13.14
CA ARG A 128 9.34 -7.71 -12.25
C ARG A 128 8.31 -7.29 -11.21
N PHE A 129 8.32 -6.03 -10.81
CA PHE A 129 7.34 -5.47 -9.89
C PHE A 129 6.32 -4.64 -10.68
N ARG A 130 5.03 -4.95 -10.49
CA ARG A 130 3.91 -4.23 -11.10
C ARG A 130 3.02 -3.67 -10.00
N GLY A 131 2.92 -2.36 -9.88
CA GLY A 131 2.12 -1.73 -8.84
C GLY A 131 0.68 -1.46 -9.31
N VAL A 132 -0.30 -1.83 -8.51
CA VAL A 132 -1.71 -1.53 -8.76
C VAL A 132 -2.02 -0.12 -8.25
N ALA A 133 -2.51 0.74 -9.13
CA ALA A 133 -2.91 2.09 -8.77
C ALA A 133 -4.18 2.10 -7.92
N VAL A 134 -4.33 3.10 -7.07
CA VAL A 134 -5.52 3.32 -6.25
C VAL A 134 -6.21 4.63 -6.60
N VAL A 135 -7.53 4.66 -6.49
CA VAL A 135 -8.32 5.88 -6.74
C VAL A 135 -9.43 6.04 -5.71
N PRO A 136 -9.87 7.28 -5.42
CA PRO A 136 -10.98 7.53 -4.52
C PRO A 136 -12.31 7.21 -5.22
N ILE A 137 -12.71 5.94 -5.20
CA ILE A 137 -13.83 5.40 -6.00
C ILE A 137 -15.17 6.14 -5.79
N GLU A 138 -15.34 6.81 -4.66
CA GLU A 138 -16.54 7.59 -4.33
C GLU A 138 -16.66 8.90 -5.14
N ASP A 139 -15.55 9.37 -5.75
CA ASP A 139 -15.52 10.48 -6.69
C ASP A 139 -15.05 10.01 -8.07
N VAL A 140 -16.02 9.80 -8.96
CA VAL A 140 -15.78 9.30 -10.32
C VAL A 140 -14.91 10.25 -11.15
N ALA A 141 -15.13 11.56 -11.05
CA ALA A 141 -14.41 12.52 -11.88
C ALA A 141 -12.92 12.56 -11.48
N THR A 142 -12.67 12.68 -10.18
CA THR A 142 -11.33 12.65 -9.60
C THR A 142 -10.65 11.29 -9.83
N SER A 143 -11.38 10.18 -9.71
CA SER A 143 -10.85 8.85 -10.02
C SER A 143 -10.36 8.73 -11.46
N ILE A 144 -11.10 9.27 -12.42
CA ILE A 144 -10.69 9.26 -13.84
C ILE A 144 -9.42 10.09 -14.06
N GLU A 145 -9.28 11.23 -13.38
CA GLU A 145 -8.05 12.04 -13.44
C GLU A 145 -6.86 11.27 -12.88
N ILE A 146 -6.99 10.71 -11.68
CA ILE A 146 -5.92 9.96 -11.02
C ILE A 146 -5.56 8.69 -11.81
N MET A 147 -6.52 7.98 -12.41
CA MET A 147 -6.22 6.84 -13.29
C MET A 147 -5.32 7.24 -14.47
N ARG A 148 -5.50 8.44 -15.04
CA ARG A 148 -4.63 8.94 -16.12
C ARG A 148 -3.24 9.31 -15.60
N GLU A 149 -3.15 9.93 -14.43
CA GLU A 149 -1.88 10.23 -13.76
C GLU A 149 -1.11 8.93 -13.45
N ALA A 150 -1.77 7.94 -12.86
CA ALA A 150 -1.23 6.62 -12.56
C ALA A 150 -0.74 5.89 -13.82
N LYS A 151 -1.49 5.99 -14.92
CA LYS A 151 -1.06 5.43 -16.20
C LYS A 151 0.25 6.05 -16.69
N ALA A 152 0.45 7.35 -16.49
CA ALA A 152 1.70 8.04 -16.83
C ALA A 152 2.89 7.62 -15.94
N LEU A 153 2.62 7.03 -14.77
CA LEU A 153 3.61 6.45 -13.86
C LEU A 153 3.96 4.98 -14.16
N ASP A 154 3.35 4.39 -15.21
CA ASP A 154 3.44 2.96 -15.57
C ASP A 154 2.87 2.00 -14.50
N LEU A 155 1.91 2.48 -13.70
CA LEU A 155 1.12 1.61 -12.83
C LEU A 155 0.08 0.81 -13.62
N VAL A 156 -0.32 -0.33 -13.06
CA VAL A 156 -1.30 -1.26 -13.65
C VAL A 156 -2.64 -1.22 -12.90
N ALA A 157 -3.64 -1.86 -13.49
CA ALA A 157 -4.98 -2.08 -12.92
C ALA A 157 -5.33 -3.57 -13.03
#